data_AF-A0A1G1T5E9-F1
#
_entry.id   AF-A0A1G1T5E9-F1
#
_cell.length_a   1.000
_cell.length_b   1.000
_cell.length_c   1.000
_cell.angle_alpha   90.00
_cell.angle_beta   90.00
_cell.angle_gamma   90.00
#
_symmetry.space_group_name_H-M   'P 1'
#
loop_
_entity.id
_entity.type
_entity.pdbx_description
1 polymer ?
#
loop_
_entity_poly.entity_id
_entity_poly.type
_entity_poly.pdbx_seq_one_letter_code
_entity_poly.pdbx_strand_id
1 'polypeptide(L)'
;MLEGTGEFTIANAEGQVIFREMLTEPDLEAALVYEMTTPTATQAQREAYVRRRIDQFFRPSQFHSPAIAAESALPTGLENLDPTAWNDLKQRPDAIRFDYLKGKEDQQQIAWSPLIKEVIRVR
;
A
#
# COMPACT_ATOMS: atom_id res chain seq x y z
N MET A 1 4.59 18.04 -15.90
CA MET A 1 3.92 16.75 -15.68
C MET A 1 5.02 15.73 -15.64
N LEU A 2 5.11 14.95 -14.58
CA LEU A 2 6.06 13.85 -14.50
C LEU A 2 5.52 12.75 -15.42
N GLU A 3 6.18 12.49 -16.54
CA GLU A 3 5.80 11.39 -17.42
C GLU A 3 6.32 10.08 -16.83
N GLY A 4 5.47 9.37 -16.09
CA GLY A 4 5.83 8.07 -15.52
C GLY A 4 4.76 7.43 -14.65
N THR A 5 4.81 6.11 -14.56
CA THR A 5 4.03 5.31 -13.62
C THR A 5 4.98 4.57 -12.69
N GLY A 6 4.61 4.48 -11.41
CA GLY A 6 5.23 3.55 -10.47
C GLY A 6 4.55 2.19 -10.58
N GLU A 7 5.33 1.12 -10.47
CA GLU A 7 4.81 -0.24 -10.32
C GLU A 7 5.25 -0.77 -8.94
N PHE A 8 4.27 -1.13 -8.11
CA PHE A 8 4.52 -1.85 -6.87
C PHE A 8 4.14 -3.30 -7.07
N THR A 9 5.10 -4.21 -6.90
CA THR A 9 4.86 -5.65 -6.95
C THR A 9 5.29 -6.34 -5.66
N ILE A 10 4.63 -7.46 -5.37
CA ILE A 10 5.10 -8.45 -4.41
C ILE A 10 5.26 -9.75 -5.17
N ALA A 11 6.42 -10.39 -4.99
CA ALA A 11 6.71 -11.70 -5.53
C ALA A 11 6.83 -12.73 -4.40
N ASN A 12 6.44 -13.97 -4.68
CA ASN A 12 6.70 -15.09 -3.77
C ASN A 12 8.18 -15.53 -3.86
N ALA A 13 8.57 -16.51 -3.04
CA ALA A 13 9.95 -17.02 -3.00
C ALA A 13 10.42 -17.66 -4.33
N GLU A 14 9.50 -18.04 -5.21
CA GLU A 14 9.79 -18.57 -6.55
C GLU A 14 9.94 -17.45 -7.60
N GLY A 15 9.76 -16.19 -7.21
CA GLY A 15 9.81 -15.04 -8.11
C GLY A 15 8.50 -14.77 -8.87
N GLN A 16 7.42 -15.49 -8.57
CA GLN A 16 6.12 -15.25 -9.20
C GLN A 16 5.48 -14.00 -8.58
N VAL A 17 5.03 -13.07 -9.43
CA VAL A 17 4.29 -11.87 -9.00
C VAL A 17 2.91 -12.28 -8.52
N ILE A 18 2.65 -12.05 -7.24
CA ILE A 18 1.41 -12.39 -6.51
C ILE A 18 0.60 -11.14 -6.14
N PHE A 19 1.17 -9.95 -6.38
CA PHE A 19 0.50 -8.68 -6.24
C PHE A 19 1.13 -7.68 -7.20
N ARG A 20 0.30 -6.86 -7.84
CA ARG A 20 0.72 -5.77 -8.70
C ARG A 20 -0.24 -4.60 -8.52
N GLU A 21 0.31 -3.43 -8.25
CA GLU A 21 -0.42 -2.18 -8.16
C GLU A 21 0.28 -1.12 -9.01
N MET A 22 -0.50 -0.45 -9.87
CA MET A 22 -0.02 0.67 -10.65
C MET A 22 -0.28 1.96 -9.89
N LEU A 23 0.78 2.76 -9.71
CA LEU A 23 0.73 4.09 -9.11
C LEU A 23 0.88 5.11 -10.23
N THR A 24 -0.22 5.76 -10.60
CA THR A 24 -0.22 6.81 -11.62
C THR A 24 0.45 8.09 -11.11
N GLU A 25 0.80 9.03 -11.99
CA GLU A 25 1.34 10.33 -11.57
C GLU A 25 0.41 11.04 -10.54
N PRO A 26 -0.92 11.13 -10.74
CA PRO A 26 -1.81 11.63 -9.69
C PRO A 26 -1.66 10.88 -8.37
N ASP A 27 -1.53 9.54 -8.38
CA ASP A 27 -1.36 8.77 -7.15
C ASP A 27 -0.07 9.13 -6.41
N LEU A 28 1.01 9.36 -7.18
CA LEU A 28 2.33 9.67 -6.64
C LEU A 28 2.41 11.11 -6.13
N GLU A 29 1.77 12.06 -6.81
CA GLU A 29 1.86 13.49 -6.51
C GLU A 29 0.74 14.03 -5.61
N ALA A 30 -0.39 13.35 -5.43
CA ALA A 30 -1.57 14.00 -4.83
C ALA A 30 -1.36 14.53 -3.40
N ALA A 31 -0.45 13.93 -2.63
CA ALA A 31 -0.10 14.41 -1.28
C ALA A 31 0.92 15.56 -1.27
N LEU A 32 1.50 15.95 -2.42
CA LEU A 32 2.39 17.11 -2.55
C LEU A 32 1.70 18.41 -2.12
N VAL A 33 0.40 18.52 -2.31
CA VAL A 33 -0.39 19.70 -1.93
C VAL A 33 -0.22 20.08 -0.45
N TYR A 34 0.09 19.13 0.43
CA TYR A 34 0.33 19.39 1.85
C TYR A 34 1.70 20.00 2.16
N GLU A 35 2.65 19.93 1.23
CA GLU A 35 3.99 20.50 1.38
C GLU A 35 4.17 21.79 0.57
N MET A 36 3.17 22.15 -0.22
CA MET A 36 3.21 23.33 -1.08
C MET A 36 2.97 24.61 -0.27
N THR A 37 3.86 25.57 -0.42
CA THR A 37 3.73 26.93 0.15
C THR A 37 3.17 27.94 -0.86
N THR A 38 2.98 27.54 -2.11
CA THR A 38 2.43 28.35 -3.20
C THR A 38 1.38 27.54 -3.98
N PRO A 39 0.50 28.17 -4.77
CA PRO A 39 -0.58 27.46 -5.46
C PRO A 39 -0.13 26.39 -6.47
N THR A 40 1.13 26.46 -6.94
CA THR A 40 1.67 25.52 -7.93
C THR A 40 3.08 25.06 -7.54
N ALA A 41 3.33 23.75 -7.65
CA ALA A 41 4.68 23.21 -7.51
C ALA A 41 5.42 23.25 -8.84
N THR A 42 6.68 23.67 -8.81
CA THR A 42 7.62 23.54 -9.93
C THR A 42 7.87 22.07 -10.25
N GLN A 43 8.34 21.79 -11.48
CA GLN A 43 8.70 20.42 -11.88
C GLN A 43 9.76 19.81 -10.95
N ALA A 44 10.81 20.57 -10.60
CA ALA A 44 11.86 20.09 -9.70
C ALA A 44 11.32 19.70 -8.31
N GLN A 45 10.34 20.44 -7.79
CA GLN A 45 9.69 20.12 -6.51
C GLN A 45 8.86 18.84 -6.59
N ARG A 46 8.13 18.65 -7.70
CA ARG A 46 7.36 17.41 -7.96
C ARG A 46 8.28 16.20 -8.05
N GLU A 47 9.37 16.31 -8.81
CA GLU A 47 10.38 15.25 -8.92
C GLU A 47 11.04 14.92 -7.59
N ALA A 48 11.46 15.93 -6.84
CA ALA A 48 12.04 15.73 -5.51
C ALA A 48 11.04 15.05 -4.55
N TYR A 49 9.76 15.42 -4.62
CA TYR A 49 8.69 14.82 -3.82
C TYR A 49 8.50 13.35 -4.17
N VAL A 50 8.34 13.02 -5.46
CA VAL A 50 8.13 11.62 -5.90
C VAL A 50 9.34 10.74 -5.56
N ARG A 51 10.56 11.22 -5.79
CA ARG A 51 11.79 10.49 -5.39
C ARG A 51 11.81 10.20 -3.90
N ARG A 52 11.51 11.22 -3.09
CA ARG A 52 11.42 11.05 -1.64
C ARG A 52 10.33 10.06 -1.25
N ARG A 53 9.16 10.06 -1.90
CA ARG A 53 8.10 9.09 -1.64
C ARG A 53 8.55 7.67 -1.97
N ILE A 54 9.29 7.47 -3.06
CA ILE A 54 9.88 6.17 -3.43
C ILE A 54 10.88 5.70 -2.37
N ASP A 55 11.82 6.55 -1.98
CA ASP A 55 12.82 6.24 -0.95
C ASP A 55 12.18 5.88 0.41
N GLN A 56 10.98 6.40 0.64
CA GLN A 56 10.22 6.25 1.87
C GLN A 56 9.10 5.22 1.76
N PHE A 57 8.93 4.56 0.61
CA PHE A 57 7.77 3.72 0.34
C PHE A 57 7.77 2.44 1.19
N PHE A 58 8.94 1.93 1.58
CA PHE A 58 9.09 0.70 2.38
C PHE A 58 9.67 0.98 3.77
N ARG A 59 9.22 2.05 4.43
CA ARG A 59 9.70 2.39 5.77
C ARG A 59 9.26 1.36 6.80
N PRO A 60 10.08 1.07 7.83
CA PRO A 60 9.70 0.16 8.91
C PRO A 60 8.36 0.50 9.56
N SER A 61 8.02 1.79 9.66
CA SER A 61 6.76 2.27 10.23
C SER A 61 5.51 1.89 9.44
N GLN A 62 5.65 1.42 8.21
CA GLN A 62 4.54 0.95 7.36
C GLN A 62 4.27 -0.54 7.53
N PHE A 63 5.12 -1.26 8.25
CA PHE A 63 4.94 -2.67 8.54
C PHE A 63 4.37 -2.84 9.94
N HIS A 64 3.29 -3.61 10.06
CA HIS A 64 2.62 -3.83 11.34
C HIS A 64 2.35 -5.31 11.57
N SER A 65 2.54 -5.73 12.82
CA SER A 65 2.18 -7.05 13.34
C SER A 65 1.35 -6.85 14.62
N PRO A 66 0.21 -7.53 14.78
CA PRO A 66 -0.39 -8.45 13.81
C PRO A 66 -0.94 -7.72 12.58
N ALA A 67 -1.07 -8.44 11.46
CA ALA A 67 -1.61 -7.91 10.21
C ALA A 67 -3.02 -7.34 10.43
N ILE A 68 -3.86 -8.06 11.18
CA ILE A 68 -5.22 -7.68 11.55
C ILE A 68 -5.33 -7.71 13.08
N ALA A 69 -5.92 -6.69 13.69
CA ALA A 69 -6.12 -6.66 15.13
C ALA A 69 -7.21 -7.65 15.57
N ALA A 70 -7.09 -8.22 16.77
CA ALA A 70 -8.00 -9.25 17.27
C ALA A 70 -9.46 -8.77 17.43
N GLU A 71 -9.64 -7.46 17.62
CA GLU A 71 -10.92 -6.78 17.74
C GLU A 71 -11.47 -6.25 16.41
N SER A 72 -10.70 -6.28 15.33
CA SER A 72 -11.16 -5.82 14.02
C SER A 72 -12.37 -6.63 13.56
N ALA A 73 -13.36 -5.95 12.99
CA ALA A 73 -14.44 -6.60 12.25
C ALA A 73 -14.00 -6.85 10.80
N LEU A 74 -14.59 -7.86 10.15
CA LEU A 74 -14.41 -8.06 8.72
C LEU A 74 -14.87 -6.79 7.98
N PRO A 75 -14.02 -6.17 7.14
CA PRO A 75 -14.40 -4.98 6.39
C PRO A 75 -15.63 -5.21 5.51
N THR A 76 -16.52 -4.22 5.44
CA THR A 76 -17.62 -4.18 4.48
C THR A 76 -17.23 -3.29 3.30
N GLY A 77 -17.54 -3.72 2.08
CA GLY A 77 -17.28 -2.94 0.87
C GLY A 77 -15.92 -3.17 0.19
N LEU A 78 -15.08 -4.08 0.71
CA LEU A 78 -13.92 -4.58 -0.04
C LEU A 78 -14.36 -5.63 -1.05
N GLU A 79 -14.25 -5.30 -2.33
CA GLU A 79 -14.47 -6.25 -3.41
C GLU A 79 -13.44 -7.39 -3.31
N ASN A 80 -13.92 -8.63 -3.51
CA ASN A 80 -13.10 -9.84 -3.54
C ASN A 80 -12.33 -10.15 -2.24
N LEU A 81 -12.75 -9.62 -1.10
CA LEU A 81 -12.21 -10.04 0.19
C LEU A 81 -12.65 -11.46 0.51
N ASP A 82 -11.70 -12.40 0.63
CA ASP A 82 -11.95 -13.75 1.12
C ASP A 82 -12.08 -13.74 2.66
N PRO A 83 -13.28 -14.00 3.22
CA PRO A 83 -13.49 -13.99 4.67
C PRO A 83 -12.69 -15.06 5.40
N THR A 84 -12.41 -16.18 4.75
CA THR A 84 -11.64 -17.30 5.33
C THR A 84 -10.18 -16.89 5.47
N ALA A 85 -9.60 -16.32 4.40
CA ALA A 85 -8.22 -15.83 4.43
C ALA A 85 -8.03 -14.68 5.42
N TRP A 86 -9.01 -13.77 5.51
CA TRP A 86 -8.98 -12.67 6.47
C TRP A 86 -9.06 -13.16 7.92
N ASN A 87 -9.96 -14.11 8.21
CA ASN A 87 -10.08 -14.70 9.54
C ASN A 87 -8.85 -15.53 9.93
N ASP A 88 -8.24 -16.25 8.99
CA ASP A 88 -6.95 -16.94 9.20
C ASP A 88 -5.85 -15.94 9.57
N LEU A 89 -5.73 -14.83 8.83
CA LEU A 89 -4.75 -13.78 9.13
C LEU A 89 -4.97 -13.11 10.49
N LYS A 90 -6.23 -12.92 10.89
CA LYS A 90 -6.58 -12.38 12.21
C LYS A 90 -6.13 -13.28 13.37
N GLN A 91 -6.01 -14.58 13.14
CA GLN A 91 -5.54 -15.55 14.15
C GLN A 91 -4.01 -15.67 14.22
N ARG A 92 -3.27 -15.02 13.31
CA ARG A 92 -1.80 -15.08 13.22
C ARG A 92 -1.14 -13.85 13.84
N PRO A 93 -0.58 -13.94 15.06
CA PRO A 93 0.06 -12.79 15.70
C PRO A 93 1.32 -12.32 14.95
N ASP A 94 1.99 -13.23 14.24
CA ASP A 94 3.20 -13.00 13.45
C ASP A 94 2.93 -12.53 12.02
N ALA A 95 1.67 -12.52 11.57
CA ALA A 95 1.32 -12.00 10.26
C ALA A 95 1.65 -10.50 10.18
N ILE A 96 2.19 -10.08 9.03
CA ILE A 96 2.62 -8.70 8.77
C ILE A 96 1.65 -8.08 7.76
N ARG A 97 1.13 -6.89 8.06
CA ARG A 97 0.53 -6.01 7.06
C ARG A 97 1.51 -4.93 6.64
N PHE A 98 1.34 -4.44 5.42
CA PHE A 98 2.03 -3.29 4.87
C PHE A 98 1.01 -2.21 4.50
N ASP A 99 1.25 -1.01 5.02
CA ASP A 99 0.41 0.17 4.85
C ASP A 99 1.08 1.14 3.86
N TYR A 100 0.37 1.56 2.82
CA TYR A 100 0.88 2.54 1.87
C TYR A 100 -0.21 3.49 1.40
N LEU A 101 0.19 4.65 0.90
CA LEU A 101 -0.75 5.59 0.29
C LEU A 101 -0.75 5.40 -1.21
N LYS A 102 -1.95 5.28 -1.79
CA LYS A 102 -2.19 5.52 -3.21
C LYS A 102 -2.88 6.87 -3.32
N GLY A 103 -2.28 7.86 -3.95
CA GLY A 103 -2.83 9.22 -3.93
C GLY A 103 -2.65 9.92 -2.59
N LYS A 104 -3.67 10.70 -2.21
CA LYS A 104 -3.62 11.69 -1.12
C LYS A 104 -4.01 11.12 0.24
N GLU A 105 -5.17 10.47 0.30
CA GLU A 105 -5.80 9.98 1.54
C GLU A 105 -6.26 8.52 1.40
N ASP A 106 -6.04 7.90 0.24
CA ASP A 106 -6.40 6.51 0.01
C ASP A 106 -5.31 5.59 0.58
N GLN A 107 -5.49 5.29 1.87
CA GLN A 107 -4.62 4.40 2.63
C GLN A 107 -4.97 2.95 2.31
N GLN A 108 -4.01 2.28 1.71
CA GLN A 108 -4.05 0.88 1.36
C GLN A 108 -3.42 0.05 2.47
N GLN A 109 -4.06 -1.08 2.82
CA GLN A 109 -3.51 -2.04 3.77
C GLN A 109 -3.57 -3.43 3.14
N ILE A 110 -2.40 -4.06 3.00
CA ILE A 110 -2.29 -5.39 2.38
C ILE A 110 -1.53 -6.35 3.28
N ALA A 111 -1.86 -7.63 3.21
CA ALA A 111 -1.16 -8.69 3.91
C ALA A 111 -1.05 -9.95 3.04
N TRP A 112 0.06 -10.67 3.18
CA TRP A 112 0.21 -12.00 2.58
C TRP A 112 -0.60 -13.02 3.37
N SER A 113 -1.48 -13.77 2.70
CA SER A 113 -2.20 -14.90 3.27
C SER A 113 -1.47 -16.21 2.96
N PRO A 114 -0.91 -16.92 3.96
CA PRO A 114 -0.31 -18.23 3.75
C PRO A 114 -1.33 -19.31 3.35
N LEU A 115 -2.60 -19.13 3.72
CA LEU A 115 -3.67 -20.08 3.44
C LEU A 115 -3.97 -20.19 1.94
N ILE A 116 -4.17 -19.05 1.29
CA ILE A 116 -4.51 -18.99 -0.15
C ILE A 116 -3.30 -18.68 -1.03
N LYS A 117 -2.15 -18.39 -0.42
CA LYS A 117 -0.90 -18.02 -1.11
C LYS A 117 -1.06 -16.80 -2.02
N GLU A 118 -1.79 -15.79 -1.55
CA GLU A 118 -1.97 -14.51 -2.24
C GLU A 118 -1.85 -13.33 -1.28
N VAL A 119 -1.65 -12.14 -1.83
CA VAL A 119 -1.75 -10.89 -1.08
C VAL A 119 -3.20 -10.43 -1.11
N ILE A 120 -3.77 -10.16 0.08
CA ILE A 120 -5.14 -9.64 0.20
C ILE A 120 -5.13 -8.22 0.75
N ARG A 121 -6.15 -7.44 0.39
CA ARG A 121 -6.47 -6.18 1.07
C ARG A 121 -7.14 -6.50 2.41
N VAL A 122 -6.73 -5.81 3.47
CA VAL A 122 -7.26 -6.05 4.84
C VAL A 122 -8.07 -4.87 5.37
N ARG A 123 -8.11 -3.76 4.62
CA ARG A 123 -8.93 -2.58 4.86
C ARG A 123 -9.19 -1.85 3.55
#